data_AF-A0A972PE12-F1
#
_entry.id   AF-A0A972PE12-F1
#
_cell.length_a   1.000
_cell.length_b   1.000
_cell.length_c   1.000
_cell.angle_alpha   90.00
_cell.angle_beta   90.00
_cell.angle_gamma   90.00
#
_symmetry.space_group_name_H-M   'P 1'
#
loop_
_entity.id
_entity.type
_entity.pdbx_description
1 polymer ?
#
loop_
_entity_poly.entity_id
_entity_poly.type
_entity_poly.pdbx_seq_one_letter_code
_entity_poly.pdbx_strand_id
1 'polypeptide(L)'
;MEKVSRVLNQILSLRSQGFSQQEVADRVGVDRSFVSRLESLGAVRRGARIAVVGFPVKNKDEIVSLLEELGVDFHLIMTNEERWRFVEEKSGLELFNEVMDLIARVRAYDVVILIGSRQRINWGAALLDKEVLGINLGETPLTEDQYVDPERLQELILAVR
;
A
#
# COMPACT_ATOMS: atom_id res chain seq x y z
N MET A 1 35.88 -6.38 17.88
CA MET A 1 34.41 -6.29 17.80
C MET A 1 33.84 -5.22 18.75
N GLU A 2 34.19 -5.18 20.03
CA GLU A 2 33.62 -4.20 20.99
C GLU A 2 33.75 -2.71 20.60
N LYS A 3 34.88 -2.30 20.02
CA LYS A 3 35.07 -0.92 19.56
C LYS A 3 34.08 -0.54 18.45
N VAL A 4 33.83 -1.46 17.51
CA VAL A 4 32.87 -1.26 16.42
C VAL A 4 31.46 -1.15 16.98
N SER A 5 31.06 -2.05 17.88
CA SER A 5 29.74 -2.02 18.52
C SER A 5 29.49 -0.71 19.29
N ARG A 6 30.50 -0.20 20.00
CA ARG A 6 30.41 1.11 20.68
C ARG A 6 30.15 2.26 19.72
N VAL A 7 30.89 2.31 18.62
CA VAL A 7 30.73 3.34 17.58
C VAL A 7 29.34 3.26 16.95
N LEU A 8 28.86 2.06 16.64
CA LEU A 8 27.50 1.87 16.09
C LEU A 8 26.42 2.34 17.07
N ASN A 9 26.51 1.96 18.35
CA ASN A 9 25.57 2.40 19.37
C ASN A 9 25.57 3.92 19.57
N GLN A 10 26.74 4.55 19.46
CA GLN A 10 26.88 6.00 19.55
C GLN A 10 26.20 6.70 18.36
N ILE A 11 26.37 6.18 17.14
CA ILE A 11 25.67 6.71 15.94
C ILE A 11 24.15 6.61 16.12
N LEU A 12 23.64 5.45 16.53
CA LEU A 12 22.20 5.23 16.75
C LEU A 12 21.63 6.13 17.85
N SER A 13 22.36 6.31 18.96
CA SER A 13 21.95 7.16 20.08
C SER A 13 21.90 8.65 19.71
N LEU A 14 22.87 9.15 18.94
CA LEU A 14 22.84 10.54 18.48
C LEU A 14 21.72 10.77 17.46
N ARG A 15 21.44 9.81 16.58
CA ARG A 15 20.33 9.92 15.64
C ARG A 15 18.96 9.88 16.33
N SER A 16 18.78 9.09 17.39
CA SER A 16 17.55 9.10 18.18
C SER A 16 17.32 10.41 18.95
N GLN A 17 18.39 11.16 19.22
CA GLN A 17 18.33 12.50 19.82
C GLN A 17 18.07 13.63 18.79
N GLY A 18 17.92 13.30 17.50
CA GLY A 18 17.52 14.26 16.46
C GLY A 18 18.67 14.95 15.70
N PHE A 19 19.94 14.65 16.00
CA PHE A 19 21.09 15.21 15.26
C PHE A 19 21.09 14.73 13.82
N SER A 20 21.30 15.60 12.83
CA SER A 20 21.34 15.23 11.40
C SER A 20 22.45 14.22 11.07
N GLN A 21 22.32 13.52 9.94
CA GLN A 21 23.33 12.56 9.48
C GLN A 21 24.73 13.19 9.35
N GLN A 22 24.79 14.45 8.93
CA GLN A 22 26.06 15.18 8.80
C GLN A 22 26.66 15.49 10.17
N GLU A 23 25.86 15.99 11.12
CA GLU A 23 26.33 16.27 12.49
C GLU A 23 26.82 15.00 13.21
N VAL A 24 26.15 13.86 12.99
CA VAL A 24 26.59 12.58 13.57
C VAL A 24 27.87 12.08 12.91
N ALA A 25 27.98 12.20 11.59
CA ALA A 25 29.19 11.87 10.84
C ALA A 25 30.41 12.66 11.34
N ASP A 26 30.25 13.98 11.50
CA ASP A 26 31.30 14.88 11.98
C ASP A 26 31.72 14.55 13.42
N ARG A 27 30.76 14.23 14.31
CA ARG A 27 31.03 13.90 15.72
C ARG A 27 31.72 12.55 15.92
N VAL A 28 31.39 11.57 15.08
CA VAL A 28 31.90 10.20 15.20
C VAL A 28 33.16 9.99 14.33
N GLY A 29 33.42 10.87 13.37
CA GLY A 29 34.58 10.80 12.48
C GLY A 29 34.39 9.76 11.37
N VAL A 30 33.18 9.66 10.82
CA VAL A 30 32.82 8.76 9.72
C VAL A 30 32.18 9.54 8.58
N ASP A 31 32.08 8.96 7.39
CA ASP A 31 31.37 9.60 6.29
C ASP A 31 29.86 9.68 6.55
N ARG A 32 29.21 10.78 6.12
CA ARG A 32 27.75 10.88 6.08
C ARG A 32 27.11 9.68 5.36
N SER A 33 27.74 9.20 4.29
CA SER A 33 27.26 8.04 3.53
C SER A 33 27.28 6.74 4.35
N PHE A 34 28.19 6.59 5.31
CA PHE A 34 28.21 5.46 6.23
C PHE A 34 27.03 5.52 7.22
N VAL A 35 26.77 6.69 7.81
CA VAL A 35 25.61 6.90 8.70
C VAL A 35 24.32 6.62 7.94
N SER A 36 24.18 7.15 6.72
CA SER A 36 23.03 6.89 5.86
C SER A 36 22.84 5.40 5.58
N ARG A 37 23.90 4.66 5.24
CA ARG A 37 23.82 3.22 5.00
C ARG A 37 23.49 2.44 6.27
N LEU A 38 24.05 2.82 7.41
CA LEU A 38 23.75 2.19 8.70
C LEU A 38 22.28 2.38 9.08
N GLU A 39 21.72 3.57 8.86
CA GLU A 39 20.29 3.81 9.03
C GLU A 39 19.46 2.99 8.06
N SER A 40 19.89 2.84 6.80
CA SER A 40 19.22 1.95 5.85
C SER A 40 19.27 0.47 6.26
N LEU A 41 20.31 0.04 6.99
CA LEU A 41 20.43 -1.32 7.55
C LEU A 41 19.54 -1.51 8.79
N GLY A 42 19.40 -0.48 9.62
CA GLY A 42 18.60 -0.49 10.86
C GLY A 42 17.15 -0.06 10.69
N ALA A 43 16.79 0.52 9.55
CA ALA A 43 15.41 0.65 9.11
C ALA A 43 14.89 -0.76 8.88
N VAL A 44 14.30 -1.36 9.92
CA VAL A 44 13.33 -2.43 9.75
C VAL A 44 12.39 -1.92 8.68
N ARG A 45 12.44 -2.49 7.47
CA ARG A 45 11.40 -2.29 6.48
C ARG A 45 10.13 -2.79 7.15
N ARG A 46 9.36 -1.87 7.75
CA ARG A 46 7.92 -2.06 7.77
C ARG A 46 7.60 -2.14 6.29
N GLY A 47 7.18 -3.32 5.81
CA GLY A 47 6.86 -3.52 4.39
C GLY A 47 5.97 -2.38 3.90
N ALA A 48 6.01 -2.09 2.60
CA ALA A 48 5.19 -1.02 2.01
C ALA A 48 3.74 -1.14 2.51
N ARG A 49 3.11 -0.04 2.95
CA ARG A 49 1.70 -0.10 3.35
C ARG A 49 0.85 -0.33 2.12
N ILE A 50 0.03 -1.37 2.13
CA ILE A 50 -0.70 -1.85 0.95
C ILE A 50 -2.18 -1.53 1.10
N ALA A 51 -2.77 -0.95 0.06
CA ALA A 51 -4.21 -0.85 -0.13
C ALA A 51 -4.66 -1.71 -1.30
N VAL A 52 -5.77 -2.45 -1.15
CA VAL A 52 -6.37 -3.25 -2.23
C VAL A 52 -7.82 -2.82 -2.44
N VAL A 53 -8.17 -2.42 -3.67
CA VAL A 53 -9.53 -2.02 -4.03
C VAL A 53 -10.01 -2.86 -5.20
N GLY A 54 -11.16 -3.51 -5.07
CA GLY A 54 -11.63 -4.47 -6.08
C GLY A 54 -13.13 -4.64 -6.16
N PHE A 55 -13.69 -4.53 -7.37
CA PHE A 55 -15.09 -4.84 -7.65
C PHE A 55 -15.36 -4.98 -9.15
N PRO A 56 -16.32 -5.83 -9.58
CA PRO A 56 -17.12 -6.76 -8.77
C PRO A 56 -16.42 -8.13 -8.58
N VAL A 57 -16.37 -8.64 -7.34
CA VAL A 57 -15.62 -9.87 -6.97
C VAL A 57 -16.56 -10.98 -6.49
N LYS A 58 -16.48 -12.16 -7.14
CA LYS A 58 -17.31 -13.33 -6.87
C LYS A 58 -16.91 -14.07 -5.59
N ASN A 59 -15.62 -14.32 -5.42
CA ASN A 59 -15.04 -15.00 -4.26
C ASN A 59 -14.59 -13.99 -3.20
N LYS A 60 -15.46 -13.01 -2.87
CA LYS A 60 -15.14 -11.90 -1.97
C LYS A 60 -14.56 -12.38 -0.64
N ASP A 61 -15.21 -13.32 0.03
CA ASP A 61 -14.82 -13.78 1.37
C ASP A 61 -13.45 -14.45 1.39
N GLU A 62 -13.13 -15.24 0.35
CA GLU A 62 -11.82 -15.85 0.15
C GLU A 62 -10.74 -14.77 -0.03
N ILE A 63 -11.01 -13.76 -0.86
CA ILE A 63 -10.08 -12.65 -1.10
C ILE A 63 -9.88 -11.81 0.16
N VAL A 64 -10.94 -11.48 0.89
CA VAL A 64 -10.84 -10.71 2.14
C VAL A 64 -10.01 -11.49 3.17
N SER A 65 -10.28 -12.79 3.34
CA SER A 65 -9.53 -13.65 4.27
C SER A 65 -8.03 -13.68 3.92
N LEU A 66 -7.69 -13.81 2.63
CA LEU A 66 -6.31 -13.75 2.15
C LEU A 66 -5.66 -12.39 2.45
N LEU A 67 -6.36 -11.29 2.22
CA LEU A 67 -5.85 -9.94 2.47
C LEU A 67 -5.56 -9.71 3.96
N GLU A 68 -6.44 -10.21 4.84
CA GLU A 68 -6.28 -10.15 6.29
C GLU A 68 -5.10 -11.03 6.77
N GLU A 69 -5.00 -12.27 6.28
CA GLU A 69 -3.88 -13.18 6.58
C GLU A 69 -2.54 -12.57 6.15
N LEU A 70 -2.52 -11.99 4.96
CA LEU A 70 -1.37 -11.28 4.43
C LEU A 70 -1.22 -9.88 5.03
N GLY A 71 -1.97 -9.48 6.06
CA GLY A 71 -1.81 -8.21 6.77
C GLY A 71 -1.79 -6.98 5.87
N VAL A 72 -2.70 -6.92 4.90
CA VAL A 72 -2.92 -5.74 4.06
C VAL A 72 -3.55 -4.62 4.89
N ASP A 73 -3.00 -3.42 4.80
CA ASP A 73 -3.36 -2.30 5.69
C ASP A 73 -4.74 -1.69 5.41
N PHE A 74 -5.25 -1.85 4.18
CA PHE A 74 -6.61 -1.45 3.79
C PHE A 74 -7.13 -2.29 2.64
N HIS A 75 -8.40 -2.70 2.73
CA HIS A 75 -9.09 -3.31 1.60
C HIS A 75 -10.52 -2.79 1.45
N LEU A 76 -10.94 -2.62 0.20
CA LEU A 76 -12.33 -2.39 -0.19
C LEU A 76 -12.67 -3.37 -1.32
N ILE A 77 -13.29 -4.48 -0.96
CA ILE A 77 -13.70 -5.53 -1.90
C ILE A 77 -15.23 -5.60 -1.89
N MET A 78 -15.84 -5.49 -3.07
CA MET A 78 -17.30 -5.51 -3.20
C MET A 78 -17.75 -6.50 -4.28
N THR A 79 -18.88 -7.15 -4.03
CA THR A 79 -19.67 -7.77 -5.08
C THR A 79 -20.34 -6.70 -5.95
N ASN A 80 -20.94 -7.09 -7.06
CA ASN A 80 -21.71 -6.23 -7.93
C ASN A 80 -22.94 -5.66 -7.22
N GLU A 81 -23.61 -6.47 -6.40
CA GLU A 81 -24.74 -6.03 -5.59
C GLU A 81 -24.32 -4.96 -4.60
N GLU A 82 -23.24 -5.18 -3.85
CA GLU A 82 -22.72 -4.22 -2.88
C GLU A 82 -22.25 -2.92 -3.55
N ARG A 83 -21.64 -3.03 -4.73
CA ARG A 83 -21.26 -1.88 -5.56
C ARG A 83 -22.48 -1.02 -5.93
N TRP A 84 -23.58 -1.65 -6.36
CA TRP A 84 -24.80 -0.92 -6.71
C TRP A 84 -25.45 -0.31 -5.47
N ARG A 85 -25.55 -1.08 -4.39
CA ARG A 85 -26.05 -0.60 -3.09
C ARG A 85 -25.28 0.63 -2.60
N PHE A 86 -23.95 0.63 -2.73
CA PHE A 86 -23.09 1.76 -2.37
C PHE A 86 -23.46 3.05 -3.11
N VAL A 87 -23.95 2.95 -4.35
CA VAL A 87 -24.34 4.09 -5.19
C VAL A 87 -25.80 4.47 -4.99
N GLU A 88 -26.70 3.50 -4.88
CA GLU A 88 -28.16 3.71 -4.86
C GLU A 88 -28.68 4.24 -3.51
N GLU A 89 -28.01 3.91 -2.40
CA GLU A 89 -28.45 4.31 -1.06
C GLU A 89 -28.04 5.74 -0.68
N LYS A 90 -27.29 6.44 -1.53
CA LYS A 90 -26.69 7.74 -1.20
C LYS A 90 -27.19 8.84 -2.12
N SER A 91 -27.36 10.03 -1.57
CA SER A 91 -27.50 11.22 -2.39
C SER A 91 -26.21 11.47 -3.19
N GLY A 92 -26.31 12.20 -4.30
CA GLY A 92 -25.13 12.51 -5.13
C GLY A 92 -24.03 13.25 -4.37
N LEU A 93 -24.38 14.11 -3.40
CA LEU A 93 -23.41 14.83 -2.58
C LEU A 93 -22.72 13.91 -1.55
N GLU A 94 -23.47 13.02 -0.92
CA GLU A 94 -22.92 12.03 0.02
C GLU A 94 -21.96 11.07 -0.70
N LEU A 95 -22.39 10.55 -1.85
CA LEU A 95 -21.55 9.68 -2.69
C LEU A 95 -20.26 10.38 -3.10
N PHE A 96 -20.35 11.63 -3.54
CA PHE A 96 -19.18 12.41 -3.94
C PHE A 96 -18.19 12.59 -2.79
N ASN A 97 -18.67 13.01 -1.61
CA ASN A 97 -17.80 13.22 -0.44
C ASN A 97 -17.12 11.91 -0.01
N GLU A 98 -17.86 10.81 0.07
CA GLU A 98 -17.31 9.53 0.48
C GLU A 98 -16.29 8.98 -0.53
N VAL A 99 -16.53 9.15 -1.83
CA VAL A 99 -15.55 8.79 -2.87
C VAL A 99 -14.28 9.64 -2.73
N MET A 100 -14.40 10.94 -2.48
CA MET A 100 -13.24 11.82 -2.25
C MET A 100 -12.44 11.42 -1.02
N ASP A 101 -13.11 11.06 0.08
CA ASP A 101 -12.46 10.59 1.31
C ASP A 101 -11.75 9.24 1.08
N LEU A 102 -12.38 8.32 0.35
CA LEU A 102 -11.77 7.05 -0.05
C LEU A 102 -10.52 7.26 -0.89
N ILE A 103 -10.56 8.16 -1.88
CA ILE A 103 -9.41 8.51 -2.70
C ILE A 103 -8.28 9.07 -1.82
N ALA A 104 -8.59 10.04 -0.96
CA ALA A 104 -7.60 10.65 -0.06
C ALA A 104 -6.94 9.60 0.85
N ARG A 105 -7.74 8.67 1.38
CA ARG A 105 -7.27 7.56 2.21
C ARG A 105 -6.38 6.61 1.43
N VAL A 106 -6.82 6.13 0.26
CA VAL A 106 -6.07 5.16 -0.57
C VAL A 106 -4.75 5.74 -1.06
N ARG A 107 -4.68 7.03 -1.38
CA ARG A 107 -3.44 7.71 -1.79
C ARG A 107 -2.36 7.73 -0.71
N ALA A 108 -2.72 7.59 0.57
CA ALA A 108 -1.78 7.61 1.68
C ALA A 108 -0.98 6.30 1.86
N TYR A 109 -1.38 5.23 1.15
CA TYR A 109 -0.70 3.94 1.15
C TYR A 109 0.44 3.93 0.13
N ASP A 110 1.50 3.19 0.42
CA ASP A 110 2.71 3.16 -0.40
C ASP A 110 2.44 2.42 -1.72
N VAL A 111 1.70 1.31 -1.65
CA VAL A 111 1.28 0.49 -2.80
C VAL A 111 -0.23 0.38 -2.87
N VAL A 112 -0.79 0.51 -4.08
CA VAL A 112 -2.22 0.31 -4.34
C VAL A 112 -2.39 -0.77 -5.40
N ILE A 113 -3.19 -1.80 -5.08
CA ILE A 113 -3.59 -2.86 -6.01
C ILE A 113 -5.05 -2.62 -6.38
N LEU A 114 -5.34 -2.48 -7.68
CA LEU A 114 -6.67 -2.32 -8.23
C LEU A 114 -7.11 -3.62 -8.93
N ILE A 115 -8.28 -4.12 -8.56
CA ILE A 115 -8.90 -5.30 -9.18
C ILE A 115 -10.14 -4.83 -9.94
N GLY A 116 -10.15 -4.99 -11.26
CA GLY A 116 -11.22 -4.48 -12.11
C GLY A 116 -10.92 -4.67 -13.58
N SER A 117 -11.77 -4.15 -14.45
CA SER A 117 -11.45 -4.14 -15.88
C SER A 117 -10.26 -3.23 -16.17
N ARG A 118 -9.52 -3.51 -17.25
CA ARG A 118 -8.38 -2.69 -17.71
C ARG A 118 -8.68 -1.17 -17.73
N GLN A 119 -9.83 -0.78 -18.27
CA GLN A 119 -10.22 0.63 -18.35
C GLN A 119 -10.38 1.26 -16.95
N ARG A 120 -11.01 0.55 -16.02
CA ARG A 120 -11.23 1.03 -14.65
C ARG A 120 -9.94 1.12 -13.84
N ILE A 121 -9.01 0.18 -14.03
CA ILE A 121 -7.67 0.24 -13.43
C ILE A 121 -6.94 1.50 -13.92
N ASN A 122 -6.96 1.77 -15.22
CA ASN A 122 -6.31 2.97 -15.78
C ASN A 122 -6.91 4.27 -15.24
N TRP A 123 -8.25 4.34 -15.11
CA TRP A 123 -8.91 5.49 -14.51
C TRP A 123 -8.56 5.66 -13.04
N GLY A 124 -8.54 4.58 -12.27
CA GLY A 124 -8.12 4.60 -10.87
C GLY A 124 -6.66 5.06 -10.72
N ALA A 125 -5.75 4.58 -11.56
CA ALA A 125 -4.35 5.01 -11.56
C ALA A 125 -4.22 6.52 -11.79
N ALA A 126 -4.92 7.06 -12.80
CA ALA A 126 -4.93 8.49 -13.10
C ALA A 126 -5.53 9.32 -11.95
N LEU A 127 -6.57 8.82 -11.30
CA LEU A 127 -7.25 9.49 -10.18
C LEU A 127 -6.39 9.53 -8.91
N LEU A 128 -5.64 8.46 -8.64
CA LEU A 128 -4.76 8.37 -7.49
C LEU A 128 -3.45 9.13 -7.68
N ASP A 129 -3.13 9.52 -8.92
CA ASP A 129 -1.91 10.21 -9.33
C ASP A 129 -0.65 9.45 -8.86
N LYS A 130 -0.67 8.12 -9.04
CA LYS A 130 0.45 7.24 -8.72
C LYS A 130 0.41 5.93 -9.50
N GLU A 131 1.53 5.23 -9.52
CA GLU A 131 1.61 3.87 -10.04
C GLU A 131 0.77 2.91 -9.17
N VAL A 132 0.00 2.04 -9.85
CA VAL A 132 -0.86 1.03 -9.23
C VAL A 132 -0.61 -0.32 -9.88
N LEU A 133 -0.78 -1.40 -9.13
CA LEU A 133 -0.77 -2.76 -9.67
C LEU A 133 -2.20 -3.14 -10.06
N GLY A 134 -2.37 -3.81 -11.19
CA GLY A 134 -3.69 -4.15 -11.72
C GLY A 134 -3.93 -5.66 -11.80
N ILE A 135 -5.05 -6.14 -11.28
CA ILE A 135 -5.61 -7.46 -11.61
C ILE A 135 -6.80 -7.26 -12.56
N ASN A 136 -6.59 -7.63 -13.82
CA ASN A 136 -7.59 -7.43 -14.86
C ASN A 136 -8.69 -8.50 -14.80
N LEU A 137 -9.94 -8.07 -14.63
CA LEU A 137 -11.14 -8.91 -14.64
C LEU A 137 -11.82 -9.03 -16.02
N GLY A 138 -11.24 -8.44 -17.07
CA GLY A 138 -11.79 -8.44 -18.42
C GLY A 138 -12.15 -7.04 -18.92
N GLU A 139 -13.09 -6.97 -19.86
CA GLU A 139 -13.50 -5.71 -20.49
C GLU A 139 -14.71 -5.08 -19.79
N THR A 140 -14.85 -3.76 -19.91
CA THR A 140 -16.04 -3.05 -19.43
C THR A 140 -17.18 -3.22 -20.44
N PRO A 141 -18.46 -3.33 -20.02
CA PRO A 141 -18.93 -3.27 -18.63
C PRO A 141 -18.85 -4.63 -17.91
N LEU A 142 -18.35 -4.60 -16.67
CA LEU A 142 -18.47 -5.73 -15.75
C LEU A 142 -19.86 -5.65 -15.09
N THR A 143 -20.80 -6.44 -15.62
CA THR A 143 -22.19 -6.52 -15.17
C THR A 143 -22.43 -7.63 -14.14
N GLU A 144 -21.49 -8.56 -14.02
CA GLU A 144 -21.57 -9.72 -13.12
C GLU A 144 -20.30 -9.84 -12.28
N ASP A 145 -20.41 -10.50 -11.13
CA ASP A 145 -19.27 -10.81 -10.27
C ASP A 145 -18.23 -11.69 -10.97
N GLN A 146 -16.97 -11.27 -10.91
CA GLN A 146 -15.87 -11.99 -11.54
C GLN A 146 -15.04 -12.72 -10.49
N TYR A 147 -14.59 -13.93 -10.81
CA TYR A 147 -13.68 -14.67 -9.94
C TYR A 147 -12.30 -14.02 -9.98
N VAL A 148 -11.71 -13.81 -8.80
CA VAL A 148 -10.33 -13.32 -8.64
C VAL A 148 -9.47 -14.50 -8.24
N ASP A 149 -8.39 -14.73 -8.96
CA ASP A 149 -7.40 -15.75 -8.60
C ASP A 149 -6.64 -15.35 -7.30
N PRO A 150 -6.83 -16.07 -6.18
CA PRO A 150 -6.19 -15.75 -4.90
C PRO A 150 -4.67 -15.93 -4.94
N GLU A 151 -4.17 -16.95 -5.66
CA GLU A 151 -2.73 -17.20 -5.78
C GLU A 151 -2.06 -16.03 -6.49
N ARG A 152 -2.69 -15.54 -7.56
CA ARG A 152 -2.18 -14.38 -8.29
C ARG A 152 -2.14 -13.11 -7.44
N LEU A 153 -3.18 -12.88 -6.63
CA LEU A 153 -3.22 -11.74 -5.72
C LEU A 153 -2.15 -11.86 -4.63
N GLN A 154 -1.97 -13.05 -4.06
CA GLN A 154 -0.93 -13.34 -3.08
C GLN A 154 0.47 -13.07 -3.64
N GLU A 155 0.78 -13.55 -4.84
CA GLU A 155 2.05 -13.28 -5.52
C GLU A 155 2.33 -11.78 -5.63
N LEU A 156 1.33 -10.99 -6.05
CA LEU A 156 1.46 -9.54 -6.20
C LEU A 156 1.73 -8.85 -4.86
N ILE A 157 1.03 -9.26 -3.79
CA ILE A 157 1.19 -8.70 -2.44
C ILE A 157 2.57 -9.04 -1.89
N LEU A 158 3.02 -10.28 -2.05
CA LEU A 158 4.33 -10.72 -1.56
C LEU A 158 5.49 -10.06 -2.32
N ALA A 159 5.31 -9.76 -3.62
CA ALA A 159 6.34 -9.12 -4.44
C ALA A 159 6.64 -7.66 -4.04
N VAL A 160 5.71 -6.99 -3.36
CA VAL A 160 5.83 -5.56 -2.99
C VAL A 160 6.00 -5.31 -1.49
N ARG A 161 6.05 -6.37 -0.69
CA ARG A 161 6.33 -6.30 0.74
C ARG A 161 7.81 -6.11 1.07
#